data_AF-I2Q7V1-F1
#
_entry.id   AF-I2Q7V1-F1
#
_cell.length_a   1.000
_cell.length_b   1.000
_cell.length_c   1.000
_cell.angle_alpha   90.00
_cell.angle_beta   90.00
_cell.angle_gamma   90.00
#
_symmetry.space_group_name_H-M   'P 1'
#
loop_
_entity.id
_entity.type
_entity.pdbx_description
1 polymer ?
#
loop_
_entity_poly.entity_id
_entity_poly.type
_entity_poly.pdbx_seq_one_letter_code
_entity_poly.pdbx_strand_id
1 'polypeptide(L)' 'MLGKTYLTKQASLLLEFARTTSDSDLSAKLVSKAADLKSQADPLPDKDQGAKAPDVTPGQAGS' A
#
# COMPACT_ATOMS: atom_id res chain seq x y z
N MET A 1 2.88 8.82 -6.25
CA MET A 1 3.28 7.68 -5.39
C MET A 1 3.70 6.50 -6.26
N LEU A 2 5.00 6.37 -6.56
CA LEU A 2 5.53 5.31 -7.43
C LEU A 2 5.17 3.88 -6.91
N GLY A 3 5.14 3.72 -5.57
CA GLY A 3 4.79 2.45 -4.93
C GLY A 3 3.38 1.93 -5.28
N LYS A 4 2.35 2.79 -5.27
CA LYS A 4 0.97 2.36 -5.57
C LYS A 4 0.81 1.85 -7.01
N THR A 5 1.42 2.55 -7.96
CA THR A 5 1.41 2.14 -9.37
C THR A 5 2.13 0.81 -9.57
N TYR A 6 3.24 0.60 -8.88
CA TYR A 6 3.98 -0.67 -8.93
C TYR A 6 3.19 -1.83 -8.33
N LEU A 7 2.57 -1.64 -7.15
CA LEU A 7 1.72 -2.65 -6.50
C LEU A 7 0.53 -3.04 -7.39
N THR A 8 -0.12 -2.06 -8.02
CA THR A 8 -1.23 -2.30 -8.94
C THR A 8 -0.79 -3.11 -10.17
N LYS A 9 0.36 -2.76 -10.77
CA LYS A 9 0.93 -3.52 -11.90
C LYS A 9 1.26 -4.96 -11.51
N GLN A 10 1.85 -5.17 -10.33
CA GLN A 10 2.14 -6.51 -9.83
C GLN A 10 0.86 -7.32 -9.59
N ALA A 11 -0.18 -6.73 -9.00
CA ALA A 11 -1.46 -7.41 -8.80
C ALA A 11 -2.08 -7.87 -10.14
N SER A 12 -2.08 -7.00 -11.15
CA SER A 12 -2.57 -7.35 -12.49
C SER A 12 -1.78 -8.52 -13.11
N LEU A 13 -0.45 -8.51 -12.97
CA LEU A 13 0.41 -9.56 -13.49
C LEU A 13 0.15 -10.91 -12.81
N LEU A 14 0.00 -10.91 -11.47
CA LEU A 14 -0.34 -12.13 -10.72
C LEU A 14 -1.69 -12.72 -11.16
N LEU A 15 -2.69 -11.87 -11.44
CA LEU A 15 -3.98 -12.33 -11.96
C LEU A 15 -3.90 -12.86 -13.38
N GLU A 16 -2.96 -12.38 -14.19
CA GLU A 16 -2.72 -12.92 -15.54
C GLU A 16 -2.09 -14.32 -15.44
N PHE A 17 -1.06 -14.49 -14.60
CA PHE A 17 -0.46 -15.81 -14.35
C PHE A 17 -1.43 -16.81 -13.73
N ALA A 18 -2.31 -16.36 -12.82
CA ALA A 18 -3.32 -17.22 -12.21
C ALA A 18 -4.28 -17.82 -13.25
N ARG A 19 -4.51 -17.11 -14.36
CA ARG A 19 -5.41 -17.53 -15.46
C ARG A 19 -4.72 -18.44 -16.48
N THR A 20 -3.39 -18.44 -16.55
CA THR A 20 -2.62 -19.24 -17.52
C THR A 20 -2.08 -20.55 -16.95
N THR A 21 -2.03 -20.68 -15.62
CA THR A 21 -1.64 -21.93 -14.97
C THR A 21 -2.82 -22.91 -14.84
N SER A 22 -2.56 -24.20 -15.01
CA SER A 22 -3.52 -25.28 -14.74
C SER A 22 -3.45 -25.79 -13.29
N ASP A 23 -2.46 -25.36 -12.51
CA ASP A 23 -2.32 -25.71 -11.10
C ASP A 23 -3.28 -24.84 -10.27
N SER A 24 -4.29 -25.48 -9.68
CA SER A 24 -5.35 -24.81 -8.92
C SER A 24 -4.84 -24.21 -7.61
N ASP A 25 -3.92 -24.89 -6.93
CA ASP A 25 -3.29 -24.39 -5.69
C ASP A 25 -2.42 -23.17 -5.97
N LEU A 26 -1.65 -23.20 -7.06
CA LEU A 26 -0.85 -22.07 -7.49
C LEU A 26 -1.74 -20.89 -7.92
N SER A 27 -2.79 -21.14 -8.70
CA SER A 27 -3.75 -20.11 -9.11
C SER A 27 -4.37 -19.41 -7.89
N ALA A 28 -4.82 -20.17 -6.89
CA ALA A 28 -5.38 -19.62 -5.66
C ALA A 28 -4.38 -18.73 -4.89
N LYS A 29 -3.12 -19.16 -4.77
CA LYS A 29 -2.05 -18.38 -4.11
C LYS A 29 -1.76 -17.07 -4.85
N LEU A 30 -1.75 -17.09 -6.18
CA LEU A 30 -1.55 -15.90 -7.00
C LEU A 30 -2.69 -14.89 -6.84
N VAL A 31 -3.94 -15.37 -6.86
CA VAL A 31 -5.13 -14.53 -6.62
C VAL A 31 -5.11 -13.91 -5.22
N SER A 32 -4.82 -14.71 -4.19
CA SER A 32 -4.70 -14.21 -2.80
C SER A 32 -3.65 -13.09 -2.73
N LYS A 33 -2.46 -13.33 -3.29
CA LYS A 33 -1.38 -12.34 -3.26
C LYS A 33 -1.71 -11.07 -4.04
N ALA A 34 -2.45 -11.19 -5.16
CA ALA A 34 -2.91 -10.02 -5.91
C ALA A 34 -3.89 -9.17 -5.08
N ALA A 35 -4.77 -9.80 -4.30
CA ALA A 35 -5.69 -9.10 -3.40
C ALA A 35 -4.95 -8.35 -2.28
N ASP A 36 -3.93 -8.98 -1.67
CA ASP A 36 -3.08 -8.33 -0.65
C ASP A 36 -2.36 -7.10 -1.20
N LEU A 37 -1.83 -7.17 -2.43
CA LEU A 37 -1.17 -6.03 -3.08
C LEU A 37 -2.15 -4.90 -3.39
N LYS A 38 -3.38 -5.24 -3.81
CA LYS A 38 -4.43 -4.24 -4.05
C LYS A 38 -4.85 -3.56 -2.74
N SER A 39 -4.96 -4.31 -1.63
CA SER A 39 -5.25 -3.74 -0.32
C SER A 39 -4.16 -2.80 0.20
N GLN A 40 -2.89 -3.06 -0.13
CA GLN A 40 -1.78 -2.15 0.23
C GLN A 40 -1.75 -0.89 -0.64
N ALA A 41 -2.25 -0.98 -1.87
CA ALA A 41 -2.35 0.17 -2.77
C ALA A 41 -3.57 1.05 -2.45
N ASP A 42 -4.60 0.47 -1.84
CA ASP A 42 -5.81 1.17 -1.42
C ASP A 42 -5.43 2.26 -0.40
N PRO A 43 -5.78 3.53 -0.67
CA PRO A 43 -5.54 4.58 0.30
C PRO A 43 -6.34 4.26 1.57
N LEU A 44 -5.66 4.23 2.72
CA LEU A 44 -6.36 4.37 4.00
C LEU A 44 -7.24 5.63 3.91
N PRO A 45 -8.49 5.60 4.40
CA PRO A 45 -9.28 6.81 4.52
C PRO A 45 -8.43 7.82 5.30
N ASP A 46 -8.36 9.02 4.75
CA ASP A 46 -7.45 10.05 5.18
C ASP A 46 -7.55 10.21 6.71
N LYS A 47 -6.46 9.85 7.42
CA LYS A 47 -6.31 10.10 8.86
C LYS A 47 -5.84 11.55 9.07
N ASP A 48 -6.32 12.49 8.27
CA ASP A 48 -6.29 13.91 8.60
C ASP A 48 -7.22 14.13 9.80
N GLN A 49 -6.70 13.86 10.99
CA GLN A 49 -7.06 14.54 12.23
C GLN A 49 -6.17 14.02 13.36
N GLY A 50 -5.07 14.74 13.61
CA GLY A 50 -4.49 14.75 14.96
C GLY A 50 -3.02 14.44 15.12
N ALA A 51 -2.15 14.71 14.15
CA ALA A 51 -0.77 15.01 14.51
C ALA A 51 -0.67 16.53 14.78
N LYS A 52 -1.19 16.99 15.93
CA LYS A 52 -0.89 18.34 16.40
C LYS A 52 0.62 18.42 16.53
N ALA A 53 1.27 19.24 15.71
CA ALA A 53 2.69 19.51 15.84
C ALA A 53 2.97 19.98 17.28
N PRO A 54 4.01 19.49 17.95
CA PRO A 54 4.39 20.05 19.24
C PRO A 54 4.66 21.53 19.03
N ASP A 55 3.90 22.39 19.72
CA ASP A 55 4.19 23.82 19.79
C ASP A 55 5.62 23.98 20.29
N VAL A 56 6.55 24.33 19.40
CA VAL A 56 7.93 24.66 19.77
C VAL A 56 7.94 26.11 20.22
N THR A 57 8.17 26.35 21.50
CA THR A 57 8.38 27.70 22.03
C THR A 57 9.72 28.22 21.54
N PRO A 58 9.80 29.31 20.73
CA PRO A 58 11.06 29.95 20.44
C PRO A 58 11.33 30.96 21.57
N GLY A 59 12.07 30.54 22.60
CA GLY A 59 12.37 31.44 23.70
C GLY A 59 13.46 30.90 24.63
N GLN A 60 14.72 31.19 24.30
CA GLN A 60 15.52 32.13 25.09
C GLN A 60 16.82 32.47 24.35
N ALA A 61 16.86 33.68 23.78
CA ALA A 61 18.08 34.42 23.55
C ALA A 61 18.38 35.23 24.83
N GLY A 62 19.66 35.30 25.23
CA GLY A 62 20.15 36.13 26.34
C GLY A 62 19.98 35.47 27.72
N SER A 63 20.97 35.49 28.62
CA SER A 63 22.05 36.47 28.83
C SER A 63 23.38 35.81 29.20
#